data_AF-A0A1C5I4S2-F1
#
_entry.id   AF-A0A1C5I4S2-F1
#
_cell.length_a   1.000
_cell.length_b   1.000
_cell.length_c   1.000
_cell.angle_alpha   90.00
_cell.angle_beta   90.00
_cell.angle_gamma   90.00
#
_symmetry.space_group_name_H-M   'P 1'
#
loop_
_entity.id
_entity.type
_entity.pdbx_description
1 polymer ?
#
loop_
_entity_poly.entity_id
_entity_poly.type
_entity_poly.pdbx_seq_one_letter_code
_entity_poly.pdbx_strand_id
1 'polypeptide(L)'
;MMDGHELAEVVGAVGMFTLATVLLVAVVTRIAPRWRTRVGTARDAEYRALAESSVRAQEELARQLTAIGARLTDVEGRMSSVERVLRDVE
;
A
#
# COMPACT_ATOMS: atom_id res chain seq x y z
N MET A 1 58.95 33.90 -4.15
CA MET A 1 58.72 32.56 -4.70
C MET A 1 58.25 31.71 -3.53
N MET A 2 57.06 31.13 -3.58
CA MET A 2 56.64 30.19 -2.52
C MET A 2 57.55 28.97 -2.60
N ASP A 3 58.05 28.54 -1.45
CA ASP A 3 58.90 27.37 -1.37
C ASP A 3 58.06 26.13 -1.74
N GLY A 4 58.66 25.19 -2.47
CA GLY A 4 57.94 23.99 -2.94
C GLY A 4 57.32 23.15 -1.81
N HIS A 5 57.79 23.34 -0.58
CA HIS A 5 57.22 22.75 0.62
C HIS A 5 55.84 23.31 0.97
N GLU A 6 55.65 24.64 0.88
CA GLU A 6 54.39 25.33 1.19
C GLU A 6 53.30 24.97 0.16
N LEU A 7 53.69 24.85 -1.12
CA LEU A 7 52.80 24.35 -2.17
C LEU A 7 52.38 22.89 -1.93
N ALA A 8 53.30 22.03 -1.49
CA ALA A 8 52.99 20.63 -1.19
C ALA A 8 52.04 20.49 0.01
N GLU A 9 52.21 21.31 1.04
CA GLU A 9 51.34 21.32 2.21
C GLU A 9 49.90 21.73 1.85
N VAL A 10 49.74 22.80 1.07
CA VAL A 10 48.42 23.28 0.62
C VAL A 10 47.73 22.24 -0.27
N VAL A 11 48.47 21.64 -1.21
CA VAL A 11 47.93 20.59 -2.09
C VAL A 11 47.52 19.35 -1.28
N GLY A 12 48.30 18.98 -0.26
CA GLY A 12 47.96 17.88 0.65
C GLY A 12 46.67 18.14 1.44
N ALA A 13 46.53 19.35 2.00
CA ALA A 13 45.35 19.73 2.77
C ALA A 13 44.08 19.74 1.92
N VAL A 14 44.15 20.31 0.71
CA VAL A 14 43.02 20.34 -0.24
C VAL A 14 42.65 18.91 -0.69
N GLY A 15 43.66 18.08 -0.95
CA GLY A 15 43.46 16.66 -1.30
C GLY A 15 42.78 15.87 -0.19
N MET A 16 43.20 16.05 1.06
CA MET A 16 42.59 15.36 2.20
C MET A 16 41.14 15.81 2.42
N PHE A 17 40.87 17.10 2.32
CA PHE A 17 39.52 17.65 2.53
C PHE A 17 38.54 17.17 1.44
N THR A 18 38.98 17.14 0.19
CA THR A 18 38.17 16.62 -0.92
C THR A 18 37.89 15.13 -0.75
N LEU A 19 38.90 14.33 -0.38
CA LEU A 19 38.73 12.90 -0.05
C LEU A 19 37.74 12.68 1.10
N ALA A 20 37.87 13.43 2.19
CA ALA A 20 36.97 13.35 3.34
C ALA A 20 35.52 13.69 2.94
N THR A 21 35.33 14.72 2.12
CA THR A 21 34.01 15.12 1.62
C THR A 21 33.40 14.05 0.72
N VAL A 22 34.16 13.50 -0.22
CA VAL A 22 33.70 12.41 -1.10
C VAL A 22 33.34 11.17 -0.29
N LEU A 23 34.15 10.83 0.72
CA LEU A 23 33.88 9.71 1.61
C LEU A 23 32.58 9.93 2.40
N LEU A 24 32.37 11.13 2.95
CA LEU A 24 31.16 11.49 3.67
C LEU A 24 29.92 11.38 2.77
N VAL A 25 29.99 11.94 1.56
CA VAL A 25 28.90 11.83 0.56
C VAL A 25 28.64 10.37 0.19
N ALA A 26 29.69 9.55 0.00
CA ALA A 26 29.55 8.13 -0.29
C ALA A 26 28.89 7.35 0.86
N VAL A 27 29.23 7.67 2.11
CA VAL A 27 28.60 7.05 3.30
C VAL A 27 27.12 7.43 3.38
N VAL A 28 26.79 8.70 3.24
CA VAL A 28 25.40 9.19 3.28
C VAL A 28 24.56 8.58 2.17
N THR A 29 25.07 8.57 0.93
CA THR A 29 24.37 8.02 -0.24
C THR A 29 24.23 6.50 -0.21
N ARG A 30 25.08 5.77 0.52
CA ARG A 30 24.92 4.32 0.73
C ARG A 30 23.91 3.98 1.85
N ILE A 31 23.69 4.89 2.79
CA ILE A 31 22.76 4.66 3.92
C ILE A 31 21.34 5.10 3.54
N ALA A 32 21.16 6.22 2.84
CA ALA A 32 19.84 6.76 2.49
C ALA A 32 18.90 5.77 1.73
N PRO A 33 19.36 4.94 0.77
CA PRO A 33 18.50 4.00 0.05
C PRO A 33 17.98 2.88 0.95
N ARG A 34 18.80 2.43 1.92
CA ARG A 34 18.41 1.39 2.89
C ARG A 34 17.24 1.82 3.79
N TRP A 35 17.10 3.12 3.99
CA TRP A 35 16.01 3.71 4.78
C TRP A 35 14.80 4.03 3.89
N ARG A 36 15.04 4.47 2.65
CA ARG A 36 13.98 4.86 1.71
C ARG A 36 13.16 3.67 1.21
N THR A 37 13.73 2.47 1.09
CA THR A 37 12.97 1.26 0.75
C THR A 37 11.92 0.91 1.80
N ARG A 38 12.20 1.12 3.10
CA ARG A 38 11.23 0.89 4.18
C ARG A 38 10.01 1.82 4.11
N VAL A 39 10.20 3.05 3.65
CA VAL A 39 9.11 4.05 3.56
C VAL A 39 8.24 3.81 2.32
N GLY A 40 8.83 3.37 1.20
CA GLY A 40 8.08 3.03 -0.02
C GLY A 40 7.25 1.76 0.12
N THR A 41 7.80 0.69 0.70
CA THR A 41 7.09 -0.60 0.82
C THR A 41 5.91 -0.58 1.79
N ALA A 42 5.91 0.33 2.76
CA ALA A 42 4.80 0.46 3.71
C ALA A 42 3.51 0.96 3.03
N ARG A 43 3.63 1.90 2.08
CA ARG A 43 2.50 2.43 1.32
C ARG A 43 1.88 1.36 0.40
N ASP A 44 2.70 0.60 -0.32
CA ASP A 44 2.22 -0.43 -1.24
C ASP A 44 1.50 -1.58 -0.51
N ALA A 45 1.96 -1.93 0.69
CA ALA A 45 1.31 -2.93 1.54
C ALA A 45 -0.05 -2.44 2.05
N GLU A 46 -0.14 -1.17 2.45
CA GLU A 46 -1.37 -0.54 2.93
C GLU A 46 -2.44 -0.47 1.82
N TYR A 47 -2.05 -0.08 0.60
CA TYR A 47 -2.95 -0.08 -0.56
C TYR A 47 -3.41 -1.49 -0.94
N ARG A 48 -2.52 -2.49 -0.91
CA ARG A 48 -2.87 -3.89 -1.19
C ARG A 48 -3.84 -4.44 -0.14
N ALA A 49 -3.61 -4.15 1.14
CA ALA A 49 -4.50 -4.56 2.22
C ALA A 49 -5.90 -3.93 2.08
N LEU A 50 -5.97 -2.64 1.69
CA LEU A 50 -7.25 -1.97 1.45
C LEU A 50 -8.01 -2.59 0.27
N ALA A 51 -7.32 -2.89 -0.83
CA ALA A 51 -7.91 -3.55 -1.99
C ALA A 51 -8.45 -4.95 -1.62
N GLU A 52 -7.68 -5.77 -0.91
CA GLU A 52 -8.12 -7.10 -0.45
C GLU A 52 -9.32 -7.02 0.48
N SER A 53 -9.32 -6.07 1.42
CA SER A 53 -10.44 -5.88 2.35
C SER A 53 -11.73 -5.46 1.62
N SER A 54 -11.59 -4.61 0.59
CA SER A 54 -12.71 -4.14 -0.22
C SER A 54 -13.30 -5.27 -1.06
N VAL A 55 -12.46 -6.13 -1.64
CA VAL A 55 -12.92 -7.30 -2.41
C VAL A 55 -13.67 -8.27 -1.49
N ARG A 56 -13.12 -8.60 -0.31
CA ARG A 56 -13.81 -9.48 0.66
C ARG A 56 -15.16 -8.90 1.11
N ALA A 57 -15.23 -7.58 1.33
CA ALA A 57 -16.47 -6.92 1.68
C ALA A 57 -17.50 -7.01 0.54
N GLN A 58 -17.08 -6.85 -0.71
CA GLN A 58 -17.96 -7.01 -1.88
C GLN A 58 -18.46 -8.45 -2.03
N GLU A 59 -17.59 -9.45 -1.83
CA GLU A 59 -17.97 -10.86 -1.87
C GLU A 59 -18.97 -11.23 -0.77
N GLU A 60 -18.82 -10.68 0.43
CA GLU A 60 -19.76 -10.85 1.53
C GLU A 60 -21.10 -10.17 1.23
N LEU A 61 -21.09 -8.93 0.72
CA LEU A 61 -22.31 -8.23 0.32
C LEU A 61 -23.05 -8.96 -0.82
N ALA A 62 -22.34 -9.46 -1.82
CA ALA A 62 -22.91 -10.25 -2.90
C ALA A 62 -23.62 -11.50 -2.36
N ARG A 63 -22.98 -12.23 -1.44
CA ARG A 63 -23.60 -13.40 -0.78
C ARG A 63 -24.85 -13.02 0.01
N GLN A 64 -24.83 -11.90 0.74
CA GLN A 64 -26.00 -11.42 1.48
C GLN A 64 -27.15 -11.02 0.55
N LEU A 65 -26.86 -10.34 -0.56
CA LEU A 65 -27.87 -9.98 -1.56
C LEU A 65 -28.52 -11.21 -2.18
N THR A 66 -27.73 -12.23 -2.54
CA THR A 66 -28.28 -13.52 -3.02
C THR A 66 -29.16 -14.19 -1.97
N ALA A 67 -28.73 -14.21 -0.70
CA ALA A 67 -29.51 -14.78 0.39
C ALA A 67 -30.83 -14.02 0.63
N ILE A 68 -30.83 -12.70 0.53
CA ILE A 68 -32.03 -11.86 0.63
C ILE A 68 -32.97 -12.14 -0.54
N GLY A 69 -32.44 -12.21 -1.77
CA GLY A 69 -33.22 -12.54 -2.97
C GLY A 69 -33.93 -13.88 -2.83
N ALA A 70 -33.22 -14.92 -2.36
CA ALA A 70 -33.82 -16.23 -2.14
C ALA A 70 -34.95 -16.20 -1.10
N ARG A 71 -34.79 -15.44 -0.01
CA ARG A 71 -35.84 -15.27 1.01
C ARG A 71 -37.06 -14.52 0.47
N LEU A 72 -36.85 -13.49 -0.36
CA LEU A 72 -37.94 -12.75 -1.00
C LEU A 72 -38.75 -13.66 -1.93
N THR A 73 -38.09 -14.47 -2.74
CA THR A 73 -38.76 -15.45 -3.61
C THR A 73 -39.58 -16.47 -2.82
N ASP A 74 -39.07 -16.95 -1.68
CA ASP A 74 -39.84 -17.84 -0.79
C ASP A 74 -41.09 -17.16 -0.23
N VAL A 75 -40.95 -15.93 0.26
CA VAL A 75 -42.08 -15.14 0.79
C VAL A 75 -43.14 -14.89 -0.29
N GLU A 76 -42.72 -14.55 -1.51
CA GLU A 76 -43.62 -14.32 -2.64
C GLU A 76 -44.37 -15.61 -3.03
N GLY A 77 -43.69 -16.76 -3.04
CA GLY A 77 -44.33 -18.06 -3.28
C GLY A 77 -45.36 -18.41 -2.21
N ARG A 78 -45.05 -18.14 -0.93
CA ARG A 78 -45.99 -18.34 0.18
C ARG A 78 -47.20 -17.40 0.07
N MET A 79 -46.98 -16.14 -0.30
CA MET A 79 -48.05 -15.17 -0.49
C MET A 79 -48.99 -15.57 -1.64
N SER A 80 -48.44 -16.04 -2.76
CA SER A 80 -49.23 -16.57 -3.88
C SER A 80 -50.05 -17.82 -3.49
N SER A 81 -49.46 -18.72 -2.68
CA SER A 81 -50.19 -19.87 -2.15
C SER A 81 -51.34 -19.44 -1.23
N VAL A 82 -51.13 -18.42 -0.39
CA VAL A 82 -52.17 -17.89 0.49
C VAL A 82 -53.29 -17.24 -0.30
N GLU A 83 -52.96 -16.44 -1.33
CA GLU A 83 -53.95 -15.82 -2.21
C GLU A 83 -54.83 -16.88 -2.90
N ARG A 84 -54.22 -17.96 -3.39
CA ARG A 84 -54.94 -19.06 -4.04
C ARG A 84 -55.88 -19.78 -3.08
N VAL A 85 -55.42 -20.08 -1.85
CA VAL A 85 -56.28 -20.70 -0.83
C VAL A 85 -57.45 -19.78 -0.48
N LEU A 86 -57.22 -18.47 -0.36
CA LEU A 86 -58.31 -17.51 -0.09
C LEU A 86 -59.34 -17.49 -1.24
N ARG A 87 -58.90 -17.58 -2.50
CA ARG A 87 -59.80 -17.64 -3.66
C ARG A 87 -60.59 -18.94 -3.75
N ASP A 88 -60.00 -20.07 -3.38
CA ASP A 88 -60.68 -21.38 -3.41
C ASP A 88 -61.78 -21.52 -2.33
N VAL A 89 -61.82 -20.61 -1.34
CA VAL A 89 -62.81 -20.59 -0.25
C VAL A 89 -64.01 -19.68 -0.56
N GLU A 90 -63.91 -18.83 -1.59
CA GLU A 90 -64.98 -17.94 -2.08
C GLU A 90 -65.86 -18.64 -3.14
#